data_AF-A0A7Y2B177-F1
#
_entry.id   AF-A0A7Y2B177-F1
#
_cell.length_a   1.000
_cell.length_b   1.000
_cell.length_c   1.000
_cell.angle_alpha   90.00
_cell.angle_beta   90.00
_cell.angle_gamma   90.00
#
_symmetry.space_group_name_H-M   'P 1'
#
loop_
_entity.id
_entity.type
_entity.pdbx_description
1 polymer ?
#
loop_
_entity_poly.entity_id
_entity_poly.type
_entity_poly.pdbx_seq_one_letter_code
_entity_poly.pdbx_strand_id
1 'polypeptide(L)'
;MIIDITKCGYRKGYLPREGTGVFHPFFATANAAFRKEALEKVDGFDTRCDTGEDVDLCIRVARANYELWFEPSARIAHFHRYTLRGLLKQWYHYGLGHAYLWRKHEPRRRLQMFRYDLSEKNDNPFGIARVLDVPFPAPGMIFLSSFHFMHLALLVAGGAAAASARGLLLAAGVLFLVSAGWYFGIRFDPKTPVRSIVFSGIRYIADAAYVLGGFLGGLRERMLYIEATRTRRR
;
A
#
# COMPACT_ATOMS: atom_id res chain seq x y z
N MET A 1 -1.81 -5.11 -3.64
CA MET A 1 -1.76 -4.05 -2.60
C MET A 1 -0.33 -3.56 -2.40
N ILE A 2 0.50 -4.11 -1.50
CA ILE A 2 1.97 -3.99 -1.69
C ILE A 2 2.37 -4.72 -2.99
N ILE A 3 1.75 -5.86 -3.29
CA ILE A 3 1.92 -6.60 -4.57
C ILE A 3 1.60 -5.76 -5.82
N ASP A 4 0.60 -4.88 -5.77
CA ASP A 4 0.25 -4.06 -6.94
C ASP A 4 1.19 -2.86 -7.07
N ILE A 5 1.73 -2.38 -5.94
CA ILE A 5 2.70 -1.29 -5.87
C ILE A 5 4.04 -1.76 -6.41
N THR A 6 4.55 -2.90 -5.92
CA THR A 6 5.90 -3.33 -6.24
C THR A 6 6.00 -4.07 -7.56
N LYS A 7 4.97 -4.81 -8.01
CA LYS A 7 5.01 -5.52 -9.31
C LYS A 7 4.69 -4.63 -10.50
N CYS A 8 4.26 -3.40 -10.30
CA CYS A 8 3.90 -2.48 -11.38
C CYS A 8 5.14 -2.08 -12.18
N GLY A 9 5.41 -2.78 -13.27
CA GLY A 9 6.48 -2.44 -14.21
C GLY A 9 7.66 -3.42 -14.24
N TYR A 10 7.57 -4.58 -13.57
CA TYR A 10 8.58 -5.62 -13.75
C TYR A 10 8.67 -6.06 -15.20
N ARG A 11 9.90 -6.07 -15.72
CA ARG A 11 10.25 -6.66 -17.01
C ARG A 11 10.92 -8.00 -16.76
N LYS A 12 10.84 -8.91 -17.72
CA LYS A 12 11.56 -10.18 -17.66
C LYS A 12 13.04 -9.91 -17.39
N GLY A 13 13.61 -10.55 -16.38
CA GLY A 13 15.01 -10.37 -16.01
C GLY A 13 15.24 -10.16 -14.53
N TYR A 14 16.46 -9.77 -14.19
CA TYR A 14 16.85 -9.42 -12.83
C TYR A 14 16.22 -8.09 -12.40
N LEU A 15 15.65 -8.09 -11.20
CA LEU A 15 15.06 -6.91 -10.58
C LEU A 15 16.10 -6.18 -9.72
N PRO A 16 15.92 -4.86 -9.48
CA PRO A 16 16.79 -4.11 -8.58
C PRO A 16 16.91 -4.76 -7.21
N ARG A 17 18.11 -4.75 -6.63
CA ARG A 17 18.37 -5.24 -5.27
C ARG A 17 18.13 -4.19 -4.18
N GLU A 18 17.80 -2.97 -4.60
CA GLU A 18 17.62 -1.83 -3.71
C GLU A 18 16.16 -1.39 -3.70
N GLY A 19 15.75 -0.84 -2.57
CA GLY A 19 14.41 -0.35 -2.30
C GLY A 19 14.40 0.58 -1.10
N THR A 20 13.30 1.30 -0.89
CA THR A 20 13.12 2.16 0.30
C THR A 20 12.14 1.48 1.25
N GLY A 21 12.62 1.09 2.44
CA GLY A 21 11.84 0.33 3.42
C GLY A 21 11.20 -0.93 2.85
N VAL A 22 9.87 -1.00 2.88
CA VAL A 22 9.08 -2.13 2.34
C VAL A 22 8.86 -2.03 0.83
N PHE A 23 9.22 -0.91 0.20
CA PHE A 23 9.15 -0.73 -1.24
C PHE A 23 10.40 -1.32 -1.89
N HIS A 24 10.41 -2.65 -1.96
CA HIS A 24 11.47 -3.47 -2.52
C HIS A 24 10.87 -4.48 -3.49
N PRO A 25 11.61 -4.97 -4.50
CA PRO A 25 11.05 -5.99 -5.36
C PRO A 25 10.80 -7.29 -4.58
N PHE A 26 9.68 -7.95 -4.86
CA PHE A 26 9.36 -9.22 -4.23
C PHE A 26 8.42 -10.08 -5.08
N PHE A 27 8.38 -11.37 -4.75
CA PHE A 27 7.48 -12.33 -5.37
C PHE A 27 6.52 -12.91 -4.35
N ALA A 28 5.23 -12.83 -4.67
CA ALA A 28 4.23 -13.56 -3.90
C ALA A 28 4.54 -15.06 -3.93
N THR A 29 4.62 -15.68 -2.76
CA THR A 29 5.00 -17.09 -2.55
C THR A 29 4.03 -18.08 -3.23
N ALA A 30 2.82 -17.63 -3.58
CA ALA A 30 1.89 -18.39 -4.41
C ALA A 30 2.46 -18.76 -5.79
N ASN A 31 3.51 -18.08 -6.27
CA ASN A 31 4.19 -18.39 -7.54
C ASN A 31 5.64 -17.90 -7.49
N ALA A 32 6.44 -18.48 -6.61
CA ALA A 32 7.86 -18.16 -6.46
C ALA A 32 8.67 -19.43 -6.18
N ALA A 33 9.93 -19.43 -6.63
CA ALA A 33 10.91 -20.45 -6.31
C ALA A 33 12.17 -19.79 -5.77
N PHE A 34 12.77 -20.40 -4.75
CA PHE A 34 13.99 -19.90 -4.10
C PHE A 34 15.04 -20.99 -4.10
N ARG A 35 16.31 -20.60 -4.24
CA ARG A 35 17.43 -21.53 -4.03
C ARG A 35 17.47 -21.92 -2.54
N LYS A 36 17.70 -23.19 -2.24
CA LYS A 36 17.79 -23.70 -0.87
C LYS A 36 18.82 -22.91 -0.04
N GLU A 37 20.02 -22.73 -0.58
CA GLU A 37 21.09 -21.96 0.06
C GLU A 37 20.69 -20.51 0.38
N ALA A 38 19.85 -19.88 -0.45
CA ALA A 38 19.39 -18.51 -0.23
C ALA A 38 18.40 -18.45 0.95
N LEU A 39 17.54 -19.45 1.09
CA LEU A 39 16.62 -19.56 2.22
C LEU A 39 17.38 -19.85 3.52
N GLU A 40 18.33 -20.79 3.50
CA GLU A 40 19.16 -21.13 4.66
C GLU A 40 19.99 -19.92 5.10
N LYS A 41 20.52 -19.13 4.16
CA LYS A 41 21.33 -17.94 4.45
C LYS A 41 20.57 -16.87 5.25
N VAL A 42 19.25 -16.80 5.08
CA VAL A 42 18.40 -15.78 5.73
C VAL A 42 17.52 -16.35 6.84
N ASP A 43 17.70 -17.62 7.20
CA ASP A 43 16.89 -18.33 8.21
C ASP A 43 15.40 -18.47 7.84
N GLY A 44 15.13 -18.71 6.55
CA GLY A 44 13.77 -19.01 6.07
C GLY A 44 12.76 -17.88 6.25
N PHE A 45 11.50 -18.23 6.56
CA PHE A 45 10.41 -17.27 6.77
C PHE A 45 10.37 -16.77 8.20
N ASP A 46 10.10 -15.47 8.40
CA ASP A 46 9.87 -14.92 9.72
C ASP A 46 8.45 -15.25 10.20
N THR A 47 8.37 -16.07 11.24
CA THR A 47 7.11 -16.54 11.84
C THR A 47 6.32 -15.45 12.56
N ARG A 48 6.91 -14.27 12.78
CA ARG A 48 6.21 -13.10 13.32
C ARG A 48 5.41 -12.33 12.27
N CYS A 49 5.60 -12.60 10.98
CA CYS A 49 4.82 -11.99 9.92
C CYS A 49 3.40 -12.58 9.91
N ASP A 50 2.42 -11.81 10.40
CA ASP A 50 0.99 -12.15 10.23
C ASP A 50 0.60 -12.15 8.74
N THR A 51 1.19 -11.23 7.96
CA THR A 51 1.06 -11.12 6.50
C THR A 51 2.28 -10.45 5.90
N GLY A 52 2.62 -10.80 4.65
CA GLY A 52 3.70 -10.15 3.89
C GLY A 52 5.09 -10.72 4.20
N GLU A 53 5.10 -11.98 4.66
CA GLU A 53 6.27 -12.83 4.82
C GLU A 53 7.06 -13.00 3.52
N ASP A 54 6.37 -12.93 2.38
CA ASP A 54 6.96 -12.93 1.04
C ASP A 54 7.78 -11.66 0.76
N VAL A 55 7.27 -10.50 1.17
CA VAL A 55 7.97 -9.20 1.11
C VAL A 55 9.21 -9.23 1.98
N ASP A 56 9.06 -9.63 3.25
CA ASP A 56 10.18 -9.73 4.19
C ASP A 56 11.28 -10.67 3.67
N LEU A 57 10.90 -11.86 3.22
CA LEU A 57 11.84 -12.85 2.70
C LEU A 57 12.61 -12.28 1.50
N CYS A 58 11.93 -11.68 0.53
CA CYS A 58 12.59 -11.09 -0.63
C CYS A 58 13.54 -9.94 -0.27
N ILE A 59 13.18 -9.09 0.71
CA ILE A 59 14.07 -8.03 1.20
C ILE A 59 15.32 -8.64 1.84
N ARG A 60 15.17 -9.65 2.72
CA ARG A 60 16.31 -10.30 3.37
C ARG A 60 17.20 -11.03 2.38
N VAL A 61 16.63 -11.75 1.42
CA VAL A 61 17.35 -12.44 0.35
C VAL A 61 18.15 -11.45 -0.50
N ALA A 62 17.55 -10.33 -0.90
CA ALA A 62 18.26 -9.28 -1.65
C ALA A 62 19.39 -8.63 -0.85
N ARG A 63 19.16 -8.34 0.44
CA ARG A 63 20.19 -7.84 1.37
C ARG A 63 21.31 -8.86 1.64
N ALA A 64 21.06 -10.14 1.41
CA ALA A 64 22.04 -11.22 1.46
C ALA A 64 22.78 -11.44 0.12
N ASN A 65 22.74 -10.46 -0.79
CA ASN A 65 23.41 -10.45 -2.10
C ASN A 65 22.88 -11.47 -3.13
N TYR A 66 21.68 -12.02 -2.93
CA TYR A 66 21.00 -12.80 -3.96
C TYR A 66 20.17 -11.91 -4.89
N GLU A 67 19.89 -12.43 -6.08
CA GLU A 67 19.13 -11.74 -7.12
C GLU A 67 17.71 -12.26 -7.23
N LEU A 68 16.79 -11.36 -7.60
CA LEU A 68 15.40 -11.69 -7.88
C LEU A 68 15.19 -11.67 -9.39
N TRP A 69 14.84 -12.81 -9.98
CA TRP A 69 14.53 -12.92 -11.42
C TRP A 69 13.02 -12.99 -11.64
N PHE A 70 12.47 -12.07 -12.43
CA PHE A 70 11.08 -12.09 -12.84
C PHE A 70 10.90 -12.86 -14.16
N GLU A 71 10.09 -13.92 -14.14
CA GLU A 71 9.71 -14.69 -15.32
C GLU A 71 8.20 -14.53 -15.60
N PRO A 72 7.79 -13.66 -16.55
CA PRO A 72 6.37 -13.40 -16.83
C PRO A 72 5.62 -14.59 -17.46
N SER A 73 6.34 -15.61 -17.95
CA SER A 73 5.72 -16.86 -18.44
C SER A 73 5.40 -17.85 -17.32
N ALA A 74 6.03 -17.73 -16.14
CA ALA A 74 5.70 -18.53 -14.96
C ALA A 74 4.36 -18.04 -14.40
N ARG A 75 3.27 -18.75 -14.72
CA ARG A 75 1.90 -18.34 -14.39
C ARG A 75 1.22 -19.45 -13.58
N ILE A 76 0.42 -19.02 -12.60
CA ILE A 76 -0.47 -19.89 -11.82
C ILE A 76 -1.87 -19.31 -11.78
N ALA A 77 -2.88 -20.18 -11.75
CA ALA A 77 -4.25 -19.78 -11.44
C ALA A 77 -4.44 -19.79 -9.92
N HIS A 78 -5.00 -18.70 -9.38
CA HIS A 78 -5.31 -18.60 -7.95
C HIS A 78 -6.80 -18.33 -7.75
N PHE A 79 -7.39 -19.00 -6.77
CA PHE A 79 -8.78 -18.77 -6.39
C PHE A 79 -8.89 -17.57 -5.45
N HIS A 80 -9.73 -16.61 -5.81
CA HIS A 80 -10.03 -15.47 -4.95
C HIS A 80 -11.14 -15.79 -3.96
N ARG A 81 -11.23 -14.99 -2.88
CA ARG A 81 -12.38 -15.05 -1.97
C ARG A 81 -13.63 -14.55 -2.70
N TYR A 82 -14.74 -15.28 -2.56
CA TYR A 82 -16.00 -14.99 -3.24
C TYR A 82 -16.98 -14.15 -2.42
N THR A 83 -16.70 -13.92 -1.13
CA THR A 83 -17.60 -13.18 -0.23
C THR A 83 -17.02 -11.83 0.15
N LEU A 84 -17.90 -10.83 0.30
CA LEU A 84 -17.51 -9.50 0.74
C LEU A 84 -16.84 -9.53 2.12
N ARG A 85 -17.40 -10.29 3.07
CA ARG A 85 -16.80 -10.47 4.40
C ARG A 85 -15.40 -11.06 4.32
N GLY A 86 -15.19 -12.08 3.48
CA GLY A 86 -13.87 -12.69 3.27
C GLY A 86 -12.87 -11.70 2.69
N LEU A 87 -13.31 -10.89 1.72
CA LEU A 87 -12.50 -9.81 1.16
C LEU A 87 -12.13 -8.79 2.24
N LEU A 88 -13.08 -8.23 2.97
CA LEU A 88 -12.82 -7.22 4.00
C LEU A 88 -11.87 -7.73 5.08
N LYS A 89 -12.06 -8.98 5.53
CA LYS A 89 -11.16 -9.60 6.51
C LYS A 89 -9.73 -9.69 5.96
N GLN A 90 -9.57 -10.12 4.72
CA GLN A 90 -8.25 -10.21 4.08
C GLN A 90 -7.60 -8.84 3.94
N TRP A 91 -8.35 -7.82 3.50
CA TRP A 91 -7.86 -6.44 3.38
C TRP A 91 -7.46 -5.88 4.74
N TYR A 92 -8.28 -6.08 5.77
CA TYR A 92 -7.93 -5.69 7.14
C TYR A 92 -6.62 -6.33 7.63
N HIS A 93 -6.46 -7.64 7.46
CA HIS A 93 -5.25 -8.34 7.91
C HIS A 93 -3.99 -7.91 7.16
N TYR A 94 -4.09 -7.64 5.85
CA TYR A 94 -2.97 -7.07 5.11
C TYR A 94 -2.52 -5.75 5.70
N GLY A 95 -3.45 -4.84 6.01
CA GLY A 95 -3.10 -3.56 6.63
C GLY A 95 -2.45 -3.78 8.00
N LEU A 96 -3.04 -4.67 8.80
CA LEU A 96 -2.56 -4.98 10.15
C LEU A 96 -1.10 -5.46 10.18
N GLY A 97 -0.70 -6.34 9.27
CA GLY A 97 0.64 -6.92 9.26
C GLY A 97 1.72 -6.03 8.64
N HIS A 98 1.38 -5.10 7.76
CA HIS A 98 2.38 -4.28 7.07
C HIS A 98 3.12 -3.29 7.98
N ALA A 99 2.50 -2.84 9.07
CA ALA A 99 3.18 -1.98 10.06
C ALA A 99 4.41 -2.69 10.66
N TYR A 100 4.30 -3.99 10.94
CA TYR A 100 5.42 -4.80 11.44
C TYR A 100 6.55 -4.86 10.42
N LEU A 101 6.22 -5.10 9.14
CA LEU A 101 7.20 -5.12 8.05
C LEU A 101 7.93 -3.79 7.92
N TRP A 102 7.19 -2.68 7.96
CA TRP A 102 7.79 -1.35 7.94
C TRP A 102 8.72 -1.15 9.13
N ARG A 103 8.26 -1.49 10.33
CA ARG A 103 9.04 -1.36 11.57
C ARG A 103 10.33 -2.16 11.52
N LYS A 104 10.28 -3.37 10.94
CA LYS A 104 11.43 -4.27 10.77
C LYS A 104 12.46 -3.72 9.79
N HIS A 105 12.03 -3.19 8.64
CA HIS A 105 12.95 -2.77 7.58
C HIS A 105 13.32 -1.28 7.60
N GLU A 106 12.55 -0.44 8.30
CA GLU A 106 12.80 0.99 8.57
C GLU A 106 12.63 1.32 10.07
N PRO A 107 13.54 0.86 10.94
CA PRO A 107 13.42 1.05 12.38
C PRO A 107 13.71 2.49 12.84
N ARG A 108 14.17 3.37 11.93
CA ARG A 108 14.60 4.73 12.24
C ARG A 108 13.42 5.58 12.72
N ARG A 109 13.69 6.45 13.70
CA ARG A 109 12.73 7.41 14.24
C ARG A 109 12.56 8.61 13.29
N ARG A 110 11.85 8.36 12.21
CA ARG A 110 11.62 9.32 11.12
C ARG A 110 10.20 9.17 10.62
N LEU A 111 9.60 10.29 10.23
CA LEU A 111 8.33 10.32 9.54
C LEU A 111 8.60 10.44 8.04
N GLN A 112 8.21 9.39 7.31
CA GLN A 112 8.35 9.34 5.86
C GLN A 112 6.97 9.44 5.22
N MET A 113 6.81 10.36 4.27
CA MET A 113 5.58 10.52 3.51
C MET A 113 5.78 10.09 2.06
N PHE A 114 4.84 9.32 1.54
CA PHE A 114 4.88 8.76 0.21
C PHE A 114 3.64 9.14 -0.58
N ARG A 115 3.74 9.16 -1.90
CA ARG A 115 2.61 9.25 -2.82
C ARG A 115 2.86 8.38 -4.04
N TYR A 116 1.79 8.07 -4.77
CA TYR A 116 1.96 7.47 -6.09
C TYR A 116 2.65 8.44 -7.05
N ASP A 117 3.65 7.93 -7.75
CA ASP A 117 4.26 8.57 -8.90
C ASP A 117 3.60 7.99 -10.16
N LEU A 118 2.85 8.84 -10.85
CA LEU A 118 2.17 8.48 -12.09
C LEU A 118 3.03 8.78 -13.33
N SER A 119 4.25 9.32 -13.16
CA SER A 119 5.15 9.49 -14.29
C SER A 119 5.57 8.13 -14.82
N GLU A 120 5.38 7.89 -16.12
CA GLU A 120 5.85 6.67 -16.80
C GLU A 120 7.36 6.75 -17.07
N LYS A 121 8.15 7.17 -16.07
CA LYS A 121 9.61 7.18 -16.17
C LYS A 121 10.13 5.82 -15.70
N ASN A 122 10.96 5.19 -16.54
CA ASN A 122 11.53 3.85 -16.29
C ASN A 122 12.40 3.75 -15.01
N ASP A 123 12.69 4.86 -14.35
CA ASP A 123 13.57 4.92 -13.16
C ASP A 123 12.83 4.69 -11.83
N ASN A 124 11.49 4.62 -11.84
CA ASN A 124 10.68 4.37 -10.64
C ASN A 124 9.87 3.06 -10.77
N PRO A 125 10.51 1.89 -10.58
CA PRO A 125 9.86 0.59 -10.76
C PRO A 125 8.75 0.29 -9.75
N PHE A 126 8.60 1.11 -8.69
CA PHE A 126 7.55 0.97 -7.68
C PHE A 126 6.39 1.94 -7.88
N GLY A 127 6.54 2.94 -8.76
CA GLY A 127 5.55 4.00 -8.95
C GLY A 127 5.25 4.78 -7.67
N ILE A 128 6.26 4.98 -6.82
CA ILE A 128 6.14 5.72 -5.55
C ILE A 128 7.20 6.82 -5.48
N ALA A 129 6.78 8.01 -5.09
CA ALA A 129 7.67 9.09 -4.73
C ALA A 129 7.64 9.31 -3.21
N ARG A 130 8.81 9.38 -2.58
CA ARG A 130 8.96 9.90 -1.22
C ARG A 130 8.91 11.43 -1.28
N VAL A 131 7.95 12.01 -0.57
CA VAL A 131 7.66 13.46 -0.56
C VAL A 131 8.30 14.14 0.64
N LEU A 132 8.38 13.44 1.77
CA LEU A 132 8.94 13.96 3.00
C LEU A 132 9.73 12.87 3.69
N ASP A 133 10.83 13.26 4.32
CA ASP A 133 11.62 12.41 5.20
C ASP A 133 12.23 13.29 6.30
N VAL A 134 11.64 13.27 7.50
CA VAL A 134 12.06 14.15 8.60
C VAL A 134 12.22 13.37 9.91
N PRO A 135 13.11 13.81 10.83
CA PRO A 135 13.17 13.26 12.18
C PRO A 135 11.81 13.34 12.88
N PHE A 136 11.42 12.29 13.59
CA PHE A 136 10.15 12.23 14.32
C PHE A 136 10.31 11.39 15.60
N PRO A 137 9.58 11.65 16.71
CA PRO A 137 9.79 10.93 17.98
C PRO A 137 9.57 9.41 17.89
N ALA A 138 8.80 8.96 16.92
CA ALA A 138 8.55 7.56 16.60
C ALA A 138 8.88 7.29 15.11
N PRO A 139 9.01 6.04 14.68
CA PRO A 139 8.93 5.70 13.26
C PRO A 139 7.56 6.08 12.73
N GLY A 140 7.50 6.51 11.47
CA GLY A 140 6.24 6.77 10.82
C GLY A 140 6.31 6.62 9.31
N MET A 141 5.21 6.11 8.75
CA MET A 141 4.95 6.07 7.32
C MET A 141 3.55 6.63 7.09
N ILE A 142 3.44 7.64 6.25
CA ILE A 142 2.15 8.13 5.77
C ILE A 142 2.13 8.03 4.26
N PHE A 143 1.20 7.24 3.74
CA PHE A 143 0.93 7.24 2.31
C PHE A 143 -0.20 8.21 1.98
N LEU A 144 0.04 9.09 1.01
CA LEU A 144 -0.90 10.08 0.53
C LEU A 144 -1.67 9.55 -0.68
N SER A 145 -3.00 9.61 -0.60
CA SER A 145 -3.90 9.21 -1.68
C SER A 145 -5.18 10.04 -1.64
N SER A 146 -5.98 9.98 -2.71
CA SER A 146 -7.29 10.62 -2.75
C SER A 146 -8.25 10.11 -1.66
N PHE A 147 -8.10 8.85 -1.21
CA PHE A 147 -8.86 8.32 -0.08
C PHE A 147 -8.54 9.10 1.20
N HIS A 148 -7.25 9.32 1.51
CA HIS A 148 -6.84 10.06 2.71
C HIS A 148 -7.26 11.52 2.63
N PHE A 149 -7.04 12.19 1.49
CA PHE A 149 -7.43 13.59 1.32
C PHE A 149 -8.94 13.78 1.45
N MET A 150 -9.75 12.87 0.92
CA MET A 150 -11.20 12.92 1.06
C MET A 150 -11.64 12.84 2.53
N HIS A 151 -11.12 11.89 3.32
CA HIS A 151 -11.52 11.76 4.73
C HIS A 151 -10.94 12.86 5.63
N LEU A 152 -9.72 13.33 5.36
CA LEU A 152 -9.14 14.47 6.05
C LEU A 152 -9.96 15.74 5.79
N ALA A 153 -10.33 15.98 4.53
CA ALA A 153 -11.18 17.11 4.15
C ALA A 153 -12.54 17.05 4.84
N LEU A 154 -13.15 15.86 4.95
CA LEU A 154 -14.41 15.66 5.66
C LEU A 154 -14.27 15.98 7.17
N LEU A 155 -13.18 15.54 7.80
CA LEU A 155 -12.90 15.83 9.21
C LEU A 155 -12.69 17.33 9.45
N VAL A 156 -11.93 18.01 8.57
CA VAL A 156 -11.72 19.45 8.62
C VAL A 156 -13.02 20.21 8.39
N ALA A 157 -13.86 19.77 7.45
CA ALA A 157 -15.17 20.37 7.20
C ALA A 157 -16.07 20.28 8.45
N GLY A 158 -16.10 19.13 9.13
CA GLY A 158 -16.85 18.96 10.38
C GLY A 158 -16.38 19.91 11.48
N GLY A 159 -15.07 20.03 11.69
CA GLY A 159 -14.50 20.97 12.66
C GLY A 159 -14.77 22.44 12.29
N ALA A 160 -14.65 22.79 11.01
CA ALA A 160 -14.92 24.13 10.51
C ALA A 160 -16.41 24.51 10.66
N ALA A 161 -17.32 23.58 10.43
CA ALA A 161 -18.75 23.78 10.65
C ALA A 161 -19.05 24.02 12.13
N ALA A 162 -18.48 23.21 13.03
CA ALA A 162 -18.63 23.38 14.47
C ALA A 162 -18.07 24.73 14.96
N ALA A 163 -16.97 25.20 14.38
CA ALA A 163 -16.36 26.49 14.70
C ALA A 163 -16.97 27.68 13.93
N SER A 164 -18.02 27.47 13.11
CA SER A 164 -18.60 28.50 12.23
C SER A 164 -17.58 29.17 11.27
N ALA A 165 -16.47 28.50 10.97
CA ALA A 165 -15.40 28.98 10.11
C ALA A 165 -15.74 28.76 8.63
N ARG A 166 -16.63 29.61 8.08
CA ARG A 166 -17.19 29.45 6.71
C ARG A 166 -16.14 29.30 5.62
N GLY A 167 -15.04 30.07 5.68
CA GLY A 167 -13.97 29.99 4.69
C GLY A 167 -13.27 28.63 4.69
N LEU A 168 -12.95 28.10 5.87
CA LEU A 168 -12.33 26.78 6.01
C LEU A 168 -13.30 25.66 5.61
N LEU A 169 -14.59 25.81 5.91
CA LEU A 169 -15.63 24.87 5.49
C LEU A 169 -15.71 24.78 3.96
N LEU A 170 -15.71 25.93 3.26
CA LEU A 170 -15.72 25.96 1.80
C LEU A 170 -14.45 25.31 1.21
N ALA A 171 -13.27 25.66 1.73
CA ALA A 171 -12.02 25.09 1.27
C ALA A 171 -11.97 23.55 1.46
N ALA A 172 -12.42 23.07 2.62
CA ALA A 172 -12.51 21.64 2.93
C ALA A 172 -13.55 20.94 2.03
N GLY A 173 -14.69 21.57 1.76
CA GLY A 173 -15.70 21.06 0.84
C GLY A 173 -15.18 20.89 -0.59
N VAL A 174 -14.44 21.89 -1.11
CA VAL A 174 -13.81 21.80 -2.43
C VAL A 174 -12.78 20.66 -2.47
N LEU A 175 -11.91 20.56 -1.46
CA LEU A 175 -10.91 19.49 -1.38
C LEU A 175 -11.58 18.10 -1.31
N PHE A 176 -12.68 17.97 -0.56
CA PHE A 176 -13.46 16.75 -0.48
C PHE A 176 -14.01 16.36 -1.86
N LEU A 177 -14.67 17.29 -2.56
CA LEU A 177 -15.27 17.01 -3.87
C LEU A 177 -14.22 16.63 -4.92
N VAL A 178 -13.09 17.34 -4.97
CA VAL A 178 -11.98 17.02 -5.89
C VAL A 178 -11.41 15.64 -5.57
N SER A 179 -11.16 15.34 -4.29
CA SER A 179 -10.59 14.06 -3.87
C SER A 179 -11.54 12.90 -4.10
N ALA A 180 -12.84 13.09 -3.83
CA ALA A 180 -13.89 12.12 -4.09
C ALA A 180 -14.05 11.88 -5.60
N GLY A 181 -14.09 12.95 -6.40
CA GLY A 181 -14.14 12.89 -7.86
C GLY A 181 -12.97 12.11 -8.44
N TRP A 182 -11.74 12.33 -7.94
CA TRP A 182 -10.57 11.56 -8.34
C TRP A 182 -10.65 10.10 -7.88
N TYR A 183 -11.03 9.85 -6.61
CA TYR A 183 -11.14 8.50 -6.06
C TYR A 183 -12.17 7.66 -6.81
N PHE A 184 -13.39 8.15 -6.99
CA PHE A 184 -14.46 7.40 -7.65
C PHE A 184 -14.35 7.45 -9.17
N GLY A 185 -13.96 8.58 -9.75
CA GLY A 185 -13.95 8.82 -11.19
C GLY A 185 -13.00 7.90 -11.97
N ILE A 186 -11.83 7.57 -11.41
CA ILE A 186 -10.88 6.64 -12.06
C ILE A 186 -11.51 5.26 -12.30
N ARG A 187 -12.49 4.87 -11.50
CA ARG A 187 -13.15 3.55 -11.55
C ARG A 187 -14.49 3.58 -12.29
N PHE A 188 -14.93 4.76 -12.69
CA PHE A 188 -16.19 4.92 -13.37
C PHE A 188 -16.04 4.60 -14.86
N ASP A 189 -16.90 3.72 -15.36
CA ASP A 189 -17.03 3.40 -16.78
C ASP A 189 -18.47 3.76 -17.20
N PRO A 190 -18.65 4.79 -18.06
CA PRO A 190 -19.97 5.19 -18.54
C PRO A 190 -20.73 4.07 -19.26
N LYS A 191 -20.04 3.05 -19.79
CA LYS A 191 -20.68 1.90 -20.44
C LYS A 191 -21.31 0.93 -19.45
N THR A 192 -20.84 0.91 -18.20
CA THR A 192 -21.30 -0.03 -17.16
C THR A 192 -21.54 0.66 -15.81
N PRO A 193 -22.40 1.70 -15.75
CA PRO A 193 -22.45 2.64 -14.62
C PRO A 193 -22.83 1.98 -13.28
N VAL A 194 -23.84 1.09 -13.29
CA VAL A 194 -24.26 0.36 -12.08
C VAL A 194 -23.12 -0.51 -11.55
N ARG A 195 -22.42 -1.22 -12.45
CA ARG A 195 -21.28 -2.06 -12.08
C ARG A 195 -20.14 -1.23 -11.51
N SER A 196 -19.84 -0.07 -12.09
CA SER A 196 -18.85 0.87 -11.57
C SER A 196 -19.19 1.40 -10.18
N ILE A 197 -20.46 1.73 -9.93
CA ILE A 197 -20.92 2.19 -8.60
C ILE A 197 -20.76 1.08 -7.57
N VAL A 198 -21.24 -0.13 -7.86
CA VAL A 198 -21.11 -1.29 -6.95
C VAL A 198 -19.64 -1.61 -6.69
N PHE A 199 -18.82 -1.69 -7.73
CA PHE A 199 -17.38 -1.93 -7.61
C PHE A 199 -16.69 -0.86 -6.76
N SER A 200 -17.03 0.41 -6.99
CA SER A 200 -16.50 1.54 -6.22
C SER A 200 -16.90 1.48 -4.75
N GLY A 201 -18.14 1.09 -4.45
CA GLY A 201 -18.61 0.85 -3.08
C GLY A 201 -17.83 -0.26 -2.39
N ILE A 202 -17.73 -1.44 -3.02
CA ILE A 202 -16.93 -2.58 -2.51
C ILE A 202 -15.48 -2.16 -2.28
N ARG A 203 -14.93 -1.38 -3.21
CA ARG A 203 -13.56 -0.91 -3.12
C ARG A 203 -13.36 0.07 -1.96
N TYR A 204 -14.28 1.00 -1.79
CA TYR A 204 -14.27 1.97 -0.70
C TYR A 204 -14.24 1.28 0.65
N ILE A 205 -15.12 0.31 0.89
CA ILE A 205 -15.14 -0.44 2.16
C ILE A 205 -13.91 -1.33 2.35
N ALA A 206 -13.32 -1.86 1.27
CA ALA A 206 -12.06 -2.60 1.34
C ALA A 206 -10.87 -1.69 1.66
N ASP A 207 -10.79 -0.49 1.07
CA ASP A 207 -9.78 0.52 1.40
C ASP A 207 -9.94 0.99 2.86
N ALA A 208 -11.18 1.21 3.32
CA ALA A 208 -11.45 1.55 4.72
C ALA A 208 -10.99 0.45 5.68
N ALA A 209 -11.31 -0.81 5.40
CA ALA A 209 -10.85 -1.95 6.20
C ALA A 209 -9.31 -2.06 6.23
N TYR A 210 -8.66 -1.83 5.10
CA TYR A 210 -7.20 -1.86 4.99
C TYR A 210 -6.52 -0.72 5.74
N VAL A 211 -7.00 0.52 5.58
CA VAL A 211 -6.46 1.68 6.30
C VAL A 211 -6.67 1.53 7.81
N LEU A 212 -7.84 1.02 8.24
CA LEU A 212 -8.09 0.73 9.65
C LEU A 212 -7.12 -0.34 10.18
N GLY A 213 -6.92 -1.43 9.43
CA GLY A 213 -5.94 -2.46 9.77
C GLY A 213 -4.54 -1.88 9.91
N GLY A 214 -4.10 -1.07 8.94
CA GLY A 214 -2.82 -0.37 8.94
C GLY A 214 -2.63 0.53 10.15
N PHE A 215 -3.63 1.35 10.46
CA PHE A 215 -3.60 2.23 11.63
C PHE A 215 -3.46 1.44 12.94
N LEU A 216 -4.27 0.39 13.13
CA LEU A 216 -4.20 -0.45 14.33
C LEU A 216 -2.89 -1.25 14.41
N GLY A 217 -2.36 -1.69 13.27
CA GLY A 217 -1.04 -2.31 13.18
C GLY A 217 0.06 -1.34 13.59
N GLY A 218 -0.03 -0.08 13.14
CA GLY A 218 0.87 0.99 13.55
C GLY A 218 0.87 1.20 15.06
N LEU A 219 -0.31 1.27 15.68
CA LEU A 219 -0.43 1.39 17.14
C LEU A 219 0.21 0.19 17.86
N ARG A 220 -0.03 -1.04 17.37
CA ARG A 220 0.59 -2.27 17.90
C ARG A 220 2.12 -2.21 17.85
N GLU A 221 2.68 -1.71 16.76
CA GLU A 221 4.12 -1.57 16.54
C GLU A 221 4.72 -0.25 17.06
N ARG A 222 3.92 0.54 17.78
CA ARG A 222 4.30 1.85 18.37
C ARG A 222 4.83 2.83 17.32
N MET A 223 4.14 2.94 16.19
CA MET A 223 4.49 3.81 15.08
C MET A 223 3.27 4.49 14.45
N LEU A 224 3.49 5.63 13.80
CA LEU A 224 2.44 6.27 12.99
C LEU A 224 2.39 5.60 11.62
N TYR A 225 1.37 4.80 11.33
CA TYR A 225 1.27 4.05 10.08
C TYR A 225 -0.05 4.34 9.36
N ILE A 226 0.03 4.96 8.19
CA ILE A 226 -1.11 5.23 7.31
C ILE A 226 -0.81 4.62 5.94
N GLU A 227 -1.66 3.67 5.56
CA GLU A 227 -1.45 2.74 4.47
C GLU A 227 -1.71 3.30 3.07
N ALA A 228 -1.15 2.66 2.04
CA ALA A 228 -1.36 3.02 0.64
C ALA A 228 -2.67 2.47 0.08
N THR A 229 -3.67 3.32 -0.13
CA THR A 229 -4.91 2.90 -0.84
C THR A 229 -4.71 2.95 -2.35
N ARG A 230 -5.23 1.95 -3.07
CA ARG A 230 -5.05 1.83 -4.53
C ARG A 230 -5.60 3.04 -5.29
N THR A 231 -4.86 3.55 -6.28
CA THR A 231 -5.27 4.68 -7.13
C THR A 231 -5.19 4.44 -8.65
N ARG A 232 -4.57 3.36 -9.13
CA ARG A 232 -4.43 3.09 -10.58
C ARG A 232 -5.65 2.38 -11.19
N ARG A 233 -6.03 2.82 -12.39
CA ARG A 233 -6.88 2.09 -13.36
C ARG A 233 -6.07 0.89 -13.90
N ARG A 234 -6.72 -0.27 -14.05
CA ARG A 234 -6.16 -1.34 -14.90
C ARG A 234 -6.44 -1.00 -16.35
#